data_AF-A0AB38SJH0-F1
#
_entry.id   AF-A0AB38SJH0-F1
#
_cell.length_a   1.000
_cell.length_b   1.000
_cell.length_c   1.000
_cell.angle_alpha   90.00
_cell.angle_beta   90.00
_cell.angle_gamma   90.00
#
_symmetry.space_group_name_H-M   'P 1'
#
loop_
_entity.id
_entity.type
_entity.pdbx_description
1 polymer ?
#
loop_
_entity_poly.entity_id
_entity_poly.type
_entity_poly.pdbx_seq_one_letter_code
_entity_poly.pdbx_strand_id
1 'polypeptide(L)'
;MASIASLMWRKRRIQKRRELDLAAELDRAENAVLWQHPPPLADDWLEHMKQEAARLTEANTRSRRVREDYDELFNFSTSLYRDLAASTLRRAIEMLPAEFAEHLKKACPEGNYETNSQWIVALKREVDGVLLPMVRRRHPTTEGNRSAEAAAKVLNEKRLFADLAAEERIERLIDQQVHRFFKLQAADELMMHKRKSPVRMIEASINSANEPEAQG
;
A
#
# COMPACT_ATOMS: atom_id res chain seq x y z
N MET A 1 -27.43 23.27 13.22
CA MET A 1 -26.00 23.44 12.84
C MET A 1 -25.23 22.22 13.34
N ALA A 2 -24.24 21.71 12.58
CA ALA A 2 -23.42 20.58 13.03
C ALA A 2 -22.44 21.05 14.12
N SER A 3 -22.39 20.35 15.26
CA SER A 3 -21.44 20.65 16.34
C SER A 3 -20.03 20.15 16.00
N ILE A 4 -19.00 20.72 16.63
CA ILE A 4 -17.59 20.27 16.48
C ILE A 4 -17.47 18.75 16.74
N ALA A 5 -18.13 18.25 17.79
CA ALA A 5 -18.16 16.82 18.10
C ALA A 5 -18.75 15.99 16.96
N SER A 6 -19.82 16.46 16.31
CA SER A 6 -20.43 15.77 15.16
C SER A 6 -19.53 15.76 13.92
N LEU A 7 -18.75 16.82 13.68
CA LEU A 7 -17.78 16.91 12.59
C LEU A 7 -16.57 16.02 12.83
N MET A 8 -16.03 16.02 14.05
CA MET A 8 -14.95 15.11 14.47
C MET A 8 -15.35 13.65 14.36
N TRP A 9 -16.58 13.32 14.76
CA TRP A 9 -17.11 11.96 14.63
C TRP A 9 -17.29 11.54 13.17
N ARG A 10 -17.69 12.47 12.31
CA ARG A 10 -17.79 12.24 10.86
C ARG A 10 -16.40 12.02 10.24
N LYS A 11 -15.38 12.79 10.63
CA LYS A 11 -13.99 12.59 10.20
C LYS A 11 -13.49 11.20 10.59
N ARG A 12 -13.64 10.81 11.86
CA ARG A 12 -13.24 9.48 12.35
C ARG A 12 -13.95 8.34 11.63
N ARG A 13 -15.24 8.47 11.33
CA ARG A 13 -15.97 7.44 10.56
C ARG A 13 -15.45 7.27 9.14
N ILE A 14 -15.13 8.37 8.46
CA ILE A 14 -14.57 8.33 7.11
C ILE A 14 -13.20 7.64 7.15
N GLN A 15 -12.34 8.02 8.09
CA GLN A 15 -11.03 7.39 8.28
C GLN A 15 -11.14 5.89 8.59
N LYS A 16 -11.99 5.50 9.54
CA LYS A 16 -12.18 4.09 9.90
C LYS A 16 -12.75 3.26 8.75
N ARG A 17 -13.65 3.85 7.94
CA ARG A 17 -14.17 3.19 6.74
C ARG A 17 -13.05 2.94 5.72
N ARG A 18 -12.12 3.88 5.54
CA ARG A 18 -10.96 3.69 4.65
C ARG A 18 -10.05 2.57 5.13
N GLU A 19 -9.73 2.54 6.42
CA GLU A 19 -8.92 1.47 7.00
C GLU A 19 -9.56 0.09 6.75
N LEU A 20 -10.88 -0.01 6.91
CA LEU A 20 -11.62 -1.24 6.64
C LEU A 20 -11.68 -1.60 5.16
N ASP A 21 -11.92 -0.64 4.28
CA ASP A 21 -11.93 -0.87 2.83
C ASP A 21 -10.55 -1.31 2.33
N LEU A 22 -9.47 -0.70 2.84
CA LEU A 22 -8.09 -1.04 2.52
C LEU A 22 -7.72 -2.43 3.06
N ALA A 23 -8.10 -2.74 4.30
CA ALA A 23 -7.90 -4.06 4.86
C ALA A 23 -8.67 -5.14 4.07
N ALA A 24 -9.90 -4.85 3.64
CA ALA A 24 -10.70 -5.76 2.83
C ALA A 24 -10.15 -5.94 1.40
N GLU A 25 -9.56 -4.90 0.80
CA GLU A 25 -8.92 -5.01 -0.51
C GLU A 25 -7.59 -5.77 -0.44
N LEU A 26 -6.80 -5.57 0.62
CA LEU A 26 -5.60 -6.36 0.90
C LEU A 26 -5.95 -7.83 1.18
N ASP A 27 -6.96 -8.07 2.02
CA ASP A 27 -7.45 -9.41 2.30
C ASP A 27 -7.94 -10.13 1.03
N ARG A 28 -8.68 -9.44 0.15
CA ARG A 28 -9.07 -10.01 -1.16
C ARG A 28 -7.88 -10.27 -2.07
N ALA A 29 -6.81 -9.49 -1.99
CA ALA A 29 -5.62 -9.68 -2.81
C ALA A 29 -4.77 -10.86 -2.29
N GLU A 30 -4.59 -10.95 -0.98
CA GLU A 30 -3.88 -12.03 -0.30
C GLU A 30 -4.64 -13.36 -0.42
N ASN A 31 -5.96 -13.32 -0.23
CA ASN A 31 -6.85 -14.47 -0.33
C ASN A 31 -7.47 -14.64 -1.72
N ALA A 32 -6.94 -13.98 -2.77
CA ALA A 32 -7.48 -14.06 -4.13
C ALA A 32 -7.59 -15.52 -4.63
N VAL A 33 -6.67 -16.39 -4.17
CA VAL A 33 -6.69 -17.83 -4.46
C VAL A 33 -7.94 -18.51 -3.86
N LEU A 34 -8.31 -18.16 -2.62
CA LEU A 34 -9.53 -18.65 -1.97
C LEU A 34 -10.80 -18.11 -2.64
N TRP A 35 -10.77 -16.92 -3.23
CA TRP A 35 -11.92 -16.32 -3.91
C TRP A 35 -12.09 -16.77 -5.37
N GLN A 36 -10.99 -17.05 -6.09
CA GLN A 36 -11.01 -17.55 -7.47
C GLN A 36 -11.26 -19.06 -7.53
N HIS A 37 -10.76 -19.79 -6.54
CA HIS A 37 -10.97 -21.21 -6.38
C HIS A 37 -11.46 -21.47 -4.95
N PRO A 38 -12.76 -21.24 -4.68
CA PRO A 38 -13.32 -21.56 -3.37
C PRO A 38 -12.93 -22.98 -2.98
N PRO A 39 -12.53 -23.22 -1.72
CA PRO A 39 -12.28 -24.56 -1.26
C PRO A 39 -13.51 -25.41 -1.60
N PRO A 40 -13.32 -26.53 -2.31
CA PRO A 40 -14.48 -27.29 -2.74
C PRO A 40 -15.23 -27.77 -1.51
N LEU A 41 -16.53 -27.47 -1.49
CA LEU A 41 -17.46 -28.13 -0.60
C LEU A 41 -17.67 -29.52 -1.18
N ALA A 42 -16.79 -30.45 -0.85
CA ALA A 42 -16.95 -31.86 -1.19
C ALA A 42 -17.75 -32.51 -0.06
N ASP A 43 -18.93 -33.00 -0.38
CA ASP A 43 -19.79 -33.71 0.58
C ASP A 43 -19.28 -35.14 0.85
N ASP A 44 -18.45 -35.68 -0.06
CA ASP A 44 -17.92 -37.05 0.00
C ASP A 44 -16.41 -37.10 -0.31
N TRP A 45 -15.70 -38.04 0.33
CA TRP A 45 -14.23 -38.18 0.25
C TRP A 45 -13.75 -38.45 -1.18
N LEU A 46 -14.56 -39.15 -1.97
CA LEU A 46 -14.26 -39.45 -3.37
C LEU A 46 -14.26 -38.17 -4.25
N GLU A 47 -15.13 -37.21 -3.96
CA GLU A 47 -15.19 -35.94 -4.68
C GLU A 47 -14.01 -35.04 -4.33
N HIS A 48 -13.64 -35.01 -3.05
CA HIS A 48 -12.43 -34.34 -2.58
C HIS A 48 -11.19 -34.84 -3.34
N MET A 49 -11.03 -36.16 -3.44
CA MET A 49 -9.89 -36.77 -4.12
C MET A 49 -9.86 -36.49 -5.63
N LYS A 50 -11.02 -36.48 -6.31
CA LYS A 50 -11.10 -36.16 -7.75
C LYS A 50 -10.73 -34.70 -8.01
N GLN A 51 -11.16 -33.79 -7.16
CA GLN A 51 -10.84 -32.37 -7.28
C GLN A 51 -9.39 -32.05 -6.92
N GLU A 52 -8.82 -32.70 -5.90
CA GLU A 52 -7.38 -32.61 -5.63
C GLU A 52 -6.56 -33.14 -6.81
N ALA A 53 -6.94 -34.27 -7.39
CA ALA A 53 -6.26 -34.82 -8.57
C ALA A 53 -6.33 -33.87 -9.77
N ALA A 54 -7.49 -33.26 -10.04
CA ALA A 54 -7.69 -32.27 -11.10
C ALA A 54 -6.87 -30.98 -10.88
N ARG A 55 -6.86 -30.45 -9.64
CA ARG A 55 -6.03 -29.29 -9.26
C ARG A 55 -4.54 -29.60 -9.42
N LEU A 56 -4.11 -30.80 -9.02
CA LEU A 56 -2.74 -31.25 -9.19
C LEU A 56 -2.36 -31.46 -10.65
N THR A 57 -3.30 -31.74 -11.56
CA THR A 57 -2.99 -31.88 -13.00
C THR A 57 -2.91 -30.53 -13.70
N GLU A 58 -3.79 -29.59 -13.36
CA GLU A 58 -3.84 -28.25 -13.96
C GLU A 58 -2.74 -27.31 -13.42
N ALA A 59 -2.41 -27.39 -12.13
CA ALA A 59 -1.40 -26.53 -11.52
C ALA A 59 0.05 -27.04 -11.71
N ASN A 60 0.30 -28.35 -11.81
CA ASN A 60 1.68 -28.87 -11.80
C ASN A 60 2.46 -28.74 -13.10
N THR A 61 1.82 -28.71 -14.28
CA THR A 61 2.60 -28.97 -15.50
C THR A 61 3.26 -27.73 -16.10
N ARG A 62 2.66 -26.54 -15.91
CA ARG A 62 3.15 -25.28 -16.49
C ARG A 62 3.70 -24.30 -15.46
N SER A 63 2.98 -24.07 -14.36
CA SER A 63 3.42 -23.09 -13.34
C SER A 63 4.62 -23.55 -12.54
N ARG A 64 4.78 -24.87 -12.35
CA ARG A 64 5.93 -25.46 -11.64
C ARG A 64 7.24 -25.31 -12.41
N ARG A 65 7.25 -25.68 -13.70
CA ARG A 65 8.43 -25.55 -14.58
C ARG A 65 8.93 -24.11 -14.68
N VAL A 66 8.02 -23.14 -14.78
CA VAL A 66 8.36 -21.71 -14.91
C VAL A 66 8.97 -21.13 -13.63
N ARG A 67 8.48 -21.56 -12.46
CA ARG A 67 9.04 -21.18 -11.17
C ARG A 67 10.43 -21.79 -10.98
N GLU A 68 10.58 -23.05 -11.34
CA GLU A 68 11.87 -23.77 -11.39
C GLU A 68 12.88 -23.04 -12.30
N ASP A 69 12.50 -22.66 -13.53
CA ASP A 69 13.40 -21.97 -14.48
C ASP A 69 13.87 -20.58 -14.00
N TYR A 70 12.96 -19.78 -13.42
CA TYR A 70 13.32 -18.46 -12.89
C TYR A 70 14.19 -18.57 -11.65
N ASP A 71 13.83 -19.46 -10.72
CA ASP A 71 14.58 -19.67 -9.47
C ASP A 71 15.97 -20.26 -9.79
N GLU A 72 16.09 -21.16 -10.76
CA GLU A 72 17.37 -21.70 -11.23
C GLU A 72 18.28 -20.63 -11.86
N LEU A 73 17.75 -19.79 -12.75
CA LEU A 73 18.52 -18.68 -13.35
C LEU A 73 18.90 -17.61 -12.32
N PHE A 74 18.00 -17.32 -11.37
CA PHE A 74 18.27 -16.36 -10.31
C PHE A 74 19.36 -16.89 -9.36
N ASN A 75 19.25 -18.15 -8.93
CA ASN A 75 20.27 -18.82 -8.12
C ASN A 75 21.61 -18.86 -8.87
N PHE A 76 21.60 -19.17 -10.16
CA PHE A 76 22.80 -19.10 -11.00
C PHE A 76 23.41 -17.69 -11.01
N SER A 77 22.63 -16.63 -11.27
CA SER A 77 23.11 -15.24 -11.23
C SER A 77 23.71 -14.84 -9.88
N THR A 78 23.11 -15.30 -8.78
CA THR A 78 23.62 -15.02 -7.43
C THR A 78 24.91 -15.77 -7.11
N SER A 79 25.15 -16.93 -7.74
CA SER A 79 26.37 -17.74 -7.57
C SER A 79 27.59 -17.21 -8.35
N LEU A 80 27.39 -16.21 -9.23
CA LEU A 80 28.45 -15.59 -10.03
C LEU A 80 29.26 -14.57 -9.20
N TYR A 81 30.28 -15.05 -8.50
CA TYR A 81 31.29 -14.23 -7.81
C TYR A 81 32.54 -14.04 -8.68
N ARG A 82 33.24 -12.90 -8.54
CA ARG A 82 34.38 -12.52 -9.41
C ARG A 82 35.56 -13.49 -9.40
N ASP A 83 35.71 -14.28 -8.34
CA ASP A 83 36.84 -15.19 -8.13
C ASP A 83 36.50 -16.66 -8.43
N LEU A 84 35.36 -16.92 -9.07
CA LEU A 84 34.93 -18.28 -9.39
C LEU A 84 35.86 -18.91 -10.43
N ALA A 85 36.39 -20.11 -10.17
CA ALA A 85 37.24 -20.82 -11.13
C ALA A 85 36.48 -21.14 -12.43
N ALA A 86 37.17 -21.01 -13.58
CA ALA A 86 36.57 -21.24 -14.90
C ALA A 86 35.97 -22.65 -15.06
N SER A 87 36.58 -23.67 -14.45
CA SER A 87 36.05 -25.04 -14.43
C SER A 87 34.73 -25.17 -13.68
N THR A 88 34.60 -24.50 -12.54
CA THR A 88 33.35 -24.44 -11.76
C THR A 88 32.27 -23.71 -12.54
N LEU A 89 32.64 -22.64 -13.25
CA LEU A 89 31.70 -21.87 -14.07
C LEU A 89 31.16 -22.69 -15.25
N ARG A 90 32.02 -23.42 -15.98
CA ARG A 90 31.58 -24.34 -17.06
C ARG A 90 30.60 -25.38 -16.53
N ARG A 91 30.92 -26.00 -15.39
CA ARG A 91 30.04 -27.00 -14.77
C ARG A 91 28.71 -26.39 -14.34
N ALA A 92 28.72 -25.18 -13.78
CA ALA A 92 27.50 -24.47 -13.41
C ALA A 92 26.63 -24.13 -14.64
N ILE A 93 27.25 -23.77 -15.77
CA ILE A 93 26.53 -23.54 -17.04
C ILE A 93 25.93 -24.86 -17.57
N GLU A 94 26.62 -25.98 -17.43
CA GLU A 94 26.13 -27.30 -17.87
C GLU A 94 25.00 -27.85 -16.99
N MET A 95 24.90 -27.41 -15.73
CA MET A 95 23.80 -27.77 -14.84
C MET A 95 22.53 -26.94 -15.08
N LEU A 96 22.59 -25.87 -15.88
CA LEU A 96 21.40 -25.11 -16.27
C LEU A 96 20.56 -25.91 -17.29
N PRO A 97 19.24 -25.62 -17.38
CA PRO A 97 18.39 -26.10 -18.46
C PRO A 97 19.03 -25.88 -19.83
N ALA A 98 18.91 -26.86 -20.72
CA ALA A 98 19.61 -26.90 -22.01
C ALA A 98 19.40 -25.63 -22.84
N GLU A 99 18.19 -25.05 -22.81
CA GLU A 99 17.87 -23.80 -23.49
C GLU A 99 18.76 -22.63 -23.05
N PHE A 100 18.99 -22.48 -21.75
CA PHE A 100 19.79 -21.40 -21.19
C PHE A 100 21.29 -21.67 -21.36
N ALA A 101 21.71 -22.93 -21.18
CA ALA A 101 23.10 -23.33 -21.36
C ALA A 101 23.57 -23.10 -22.81
N GLU A 102 22.76 -23.45 -23.80
CA GLU A 102 23.07 -23.18 -25.22
C GLU A 102 23.11 -21.69 -25.54
N HIS A 103 22.17 -20.91 -24.99
CA HIS A 103 22.16 -19.46 -25.16
C HIS A 103 23.43 -18.82 -24.60
N LEU A 104 23.86 -19.20 -23.40
CA LEU A 104 25.09 -18.67 -22.77
C LEU A 104 26.35 -19.08 -23.53
N LYS A 105 26.43 -20.32 -24.04
CA LYS A 105 27.56 -20.76 -24.88
C LYS A 105 27.64 -19.98 -26.19
N LYS A 106 26.50 -19.56 -26.75
CA LYS A 106 26.44 -18.77 -27.98
C LYS A 106 26.72 -17.29 -27.76
N ALA A 107 26.17 -16.70 -26.69
CA ALA A 107 26.25 -15.27 -26.41
C ALA A 107 27.58 -14.86 -25.73
N CYS A 108 28.12 -15.71 -24.85
CA CYS A 108 29.31 -15.40 -24.06
C CYS A 108 30.33 -16.57 -24.10
N PRO A 109 30.93 -16.88 -25.26
CA PRO A 109 31.94 -17.92 -25.36
C PRO A 109 33.20 -17.51 -24.58
N GLU A 110 33.78 -18.45 -23.83
CA GLU A 110 34.94 -18.22 -22.96
C GLU A 110 36.14 -17.61 -23.70
N GLY A 111 36.36 -18.03 -24.96
CA GLY A 111 37.49 -17.56 -25.78
C GLY A 111 37.45 -16.08 -26.17
N ASN A 112 36.35 -15.37 -25.93
CA ASN A 112 36.23 -13.94 -26.25
C ASN A 112 36.72 -13.02 -25.10
N TYR A 113 37.13 -13.57 -23.96
CA TYR A 113 37.48 -12.77 -22.78
C TYR A 113 38.92 -13.03 -22.35
N GLU A 114 39.67 -11.95 -22.09
CA GLU A 114 41.08 -12.03 -21.68
C GLU A 114 41.24 -12.52 -20.24
N THR A 115 40.25 -12.26 -19.39
CA THR A 115 40.27 -12.63 -17.98
C THR A 115 38.96 -13.29 -17.58
N ASN A 116 39.05 -14.34 -16.75
CA ASN A 116 37.88 -15.05 -16.21
C ASN A 116 36.89 -14.11 -15.49
N SER A 117 37.40 -13.10 -14.78
CA SER A 117 36.56 -12.07 -14.16
C SER A 117 35.71 -11.28 -15.17
N GLN A 118 36.24 -10.99 -16.35
CA GLN A 118 35.49 -10.32 -17.42
C GLN A 118 34.41 -11.25 -18.00
N TRP A 119 34.72 -12.54 -18.13
CA TRP A 119 33.75 -13.55 -18.57
C TRP A 119 32.57 -13.67 -17.59
N ILE A 120 32.85 -13.71 -16.29
CA ILE A 120 31.81 -13.75 -15.24
C ILE A 120 30.91 -12.51 -15.29
N VAL A 121 31.49 -11.32 -15.49
CA VAL A 121 30.72 -10.07 -15.62
C VAL A 121 29.84 -10.09 -16.88
N ALA A 122 30.33 -10.63 -17.99
CA ALA A 122 29.55 -10.76 -19.21
C ALA A 122 28.40 -11.76 -19.05
N LEU A 123 28.65 -12.93 -18.46
CA LEU A 123 27.62 -13.92 -18.15
C LEU A 123 26.54 -13.34 -17.23
N LYS A 124 26.93 -12.61 -16.18
CA LYS A 124 25.97 -11.97 -15.28
C LYS A 124 25.10 -10.94 -16.00
N ARG A 125 25.70 -10.12 -16.86
CA ARG A 125 24.95 -9.15 -17.68
C ARG A 125 23.97 -9.82 -18.63
N GLU A 126 24.35 -10.94 -19.23
CA GLU A 126 23.47 -11.68 -20.14
C GLU A 126 22.33 -12.36 -19.38
N VAL A 127 22.61 -12.96 -18.21
CA VAL A 127 21.59 -13.58 -17.37
C VAL A 127 20.59 -12.52 -16.85
N ASP A 128 21.08 -11.42 -16.29
CA ASP A 128 20.24 -10.38 -15.70
C ASP A 128 19.54 -9.50 -16.76
N GLY A 129 20.18 -9.28 -17.90
CA GLY A 129 19.71 -8.38 -18.95
C GLY A 129 18.86 -9.06 -20.03
N VAL A 130 19.07 -10.36 -20.29
CA VAL A 130 18.41 -11.08 -21.39
C VAL A 130 17.61 -12.27 -20.87
N LEU A 131 18.24 -13.21 -20.16
CA LEU A 131 17.59 -14.48 -19.79
C LEU A 131 16.49 -14.31 -18.73
N LEU A 132 16.76 -13.61 -17.63
CA LEU A 132 15.76 -13.35 -16.59
C LEU A 132 14.57 -12.54 -17.14
N PRO A 133 14.77 -11.45 -17.91
CA PRO A 133 13.67 -10.76 -18.58
C PRO A 133 12.94 -11.62 -19.61
N MET A 134 13.62 -12.51 -20.32
CA MET A 134 12.99 -13.43 -21.27
C MET A 134 12.06 -14.42 -20.57
N VAL A 135 12.49 -15.03 -19.45
CA VAL A 135 11.63 -15.92 -18.64
C VAL A 135 10.44 -15.15 -18.07
N ARG A 136 10.67 -13.93 -17.56
CA ARG A 136 9.59 -13.02 -17.09
C ARG A 136 8.61 -12.61 -18.20
N ARG A 137 9.07 -12.46 -19.45
CA ARG A 137 8.22 -12.12 -20.61
C ARG A 137 7.44 -13.33 -21.13
N ARG A 138 8.06 -14.51 -21.17
CA ARG A 138 7.39 -15.77 -21.53
C ARG A 138 6.25 -16.06 -20.56
N HIS A 139 6.45 -15.73 -19.29
CA HIS A 139 5.45 -15.92 -18.24
C HIS A 139 5.44 -14.72 -17.29
N PRO A 140 4.56 -13.72 -17.51
CA PRO A 140 4.36 -12.67 -16.53
C PRO A 140 3.77 -13.32 -15.27
N THR A 141 4.62 -13.57 -14.28
CA THR A 141 4.24 -14.21 -13.03
C THR A 141 3.07 -13.46 -12.42
N THR A 142 1.90 -14.09 -12.39
CA THR A 142 0.68 -13.45 -11.90
C THR A 142 0.77 -13.22 -10.39
N GLU A 143 1.59 -13.99 -9.65
CA GLU A 143 1.69 -13.91 -8.19
C GLU A 143 2.46 -12.68 -7.69
N GLY A 144 3.59 -12.32 -8.32
CA GLY A 144 4.37 -11.14 -7.94
C GLY A 144 3.72 -9.81 -8.37
N ASN A 145 2.92 -9.82 -9.43
CA ASN A 145 2.21 -8.65 -9.93
C ASN A 145 0.83 -8.45 -9.30
N ARG A 146 0.23 -9.45 -8.66
CA ARG A 146 -1.10 -9.35 -8.04
C ARG A 146 -1.12 -8.39 -6.85
N SER A 147 -0.11 -8.44 -5.98
CA SER A 147 0.00 -7.50 -4.84
C SER A 147 0.28 -6.08 -5.34
N ALA A 148 1.11 -5.93 -6.38
CA ALA A 148 1.39 -4.64 -7.01
C ALA A 148 0.16 -4.06 -7.74
N GLU A 149 -0.62 -4.88 -8.46
CA GLU A 149 -1.89 -4.46 -9.08
C GLU A 149 -2.97 -4.15 -8.06
N ALA A 150 -3.06 -4.91 -6.97
CA ALA A 150 -3.98 -4.63 -5.87
C ALA A 150 -3.60 -3.31 -5.18
N ALA A 151 -2.31 -3.11 -4.87
CA ALA A 151 -1.81 -1.85 -4.34
C ALA A 151 -2.07 -0.67 -5.30
N ALA A 152 -1.90 -0.87 -6.62
CA ALA A 152 -2.21 0.15 -7.62
C ALA A 152 -3.72 0.46 -7.72
N LYS A 153 -4.59 -0.53 -7.51
CA LYS A 153 -6.05 -0.32 -7.43
C LYS A 153 -6.47 0.40 -6.15
N VAL A 154 -5.81 0.11 -5.02
CA VAL A 154 -6.02 0.79 -3.73
C VAL A 154 -5.54 2.25 -3.83
N LEU A 155 -4.40 2.48 -4.49
CA LEU A 155 -3.80 3.80 -4.73
C LEU A 155 -4.40 4.55 -5.92
N ASN A 156 -5.60 4.19 -6.36
CA ASN A 156 -6.22 4.85 -7.51
C ASN A 156 -6.46 6.34 -7.19
N GLU A 157 -5.71 7.20 -7.87
CA GLU A 157 -5.60 8.64 -7.62
C GLU A 157 -6.97 9.33 -7.50
N LYS A 158 -7.94 8.92 -8.32
CA LYS A 158 -9.30 9.49 -8.30
C LYS A 158 -10.03 9.27 -6.96
N ARG A 159 -9.82 8.11 -6.33
CA ARG A 159 -10.43 7.79 -5.02
C ARG A 159 -9.73 8.60 -3.92
N LEU A 160 -8.40 8.67 -3.95
CA LEU A 160 -7.59 9.49 -3.05
C LEU A 160 -7.97 10.98 -3.10
N PHE A 161 -8.11 11.57 -4.29
CA PHE A 161 -8.46 12.99 -4.43
C PHE A 161 -9.88 13.31 -3.95
N ALA A 162 -10.86 12.45 -4.25
CA ALA A 162 -12.23 12.63 -3.75
C ALA A 162 -12.29 12.58 -2.22
N ASP A 163 -11.50 11.69 -1.64
CA ASP A 163 -11.40 11.48 -0.20
C ASP A 163 -10.66 12.62 0.52
N LEU A 164 -9.58 13.13 -0.07
CA LEU A 164 -8.85 14.29 0.44
C LEU A 164 -9.73 15.54 0.45
N ALA A 165 -10.47 15.77 -0.64
CA ALA A 165 -11.39 16.90 -0.76
C ALA A 165 -12.53 16.85 0.29
N ALA A 166 -13.00 15.65 0.63
CA ALA A 166 -14.00 15.46 1.68
C ALA A 166 -13.45 15.77 3.08
N GLU A 167 -12.19 15.40 3.38
CA GLU A 167 -11.53 15.72 4.64
C GLU A 167 -11.23 17.21 4.79
N GLU A 168 -10.68 17.84 3.76
CA GLU A 168 -10.43 19.29 3.75
C GLU A 168 -11.70 20.10 4.01
N ARG A 169 -12.84 19.66 3.44
CA ARG A 169 -14.13 20.31 3.69
C ARG A 169 -14.55 20.20 5.15
N ILE A 170 -14.30 19.06 5.79
CA ILE A 170 -14.64 18.85 7.21
C ILE A 170 -13.71 19.68 8.10
N GLU A 171 -12.42 19.78 7.78
CA GLU A 171 -11.47 20.60 8.51
C GLU A 171 -11.81 22.09 8.45
N ARG A 172 -12.10 22.62 7.26
CA ARG A 172 -12.56 24.02 7.12
C ARG A 172 -13.80 24.30 7.98
N LEU A 173 -14.72 23.35 8.08
CA LEU A 173 -15.91 23.48 8.93
C LEU A 173 -15.56 23.44 10.42
N ILE A 174 -14.60 22.61 10.84
CA ILE A 174 -14.11 22.58 12.22
C ILE A 174 -13.46 23.92 12.56
N ASP A 175 -12.56 24.43 11.72
CA ASP A 175 -11.88 25.71 11.94
C ASP A 175 -12.85 26.87 12.04
N GLN A 176 -13.88 26.90 11.19
CA GLN A 176 -14.94 27.91 11.26
C GLN A 176 -15.72 27.85 12.58
N GLN A 177 -16.02 26.65 13.10
CA GLN A 177 -16.73 26.49 14.37
C GLN A 177 -15.83 26.84 15.56
N VAL A 178 -14.55 26.45 15.53
CA VAL A 178 -13.55 26.82 16.54
C VAL A 178 -13.37 28.33 16.59
N HIS A 179 -13.26 28.98 15.42
CA HIS A 179 -13.11 30.43 15.35
C HIS A 179 -14.36 31.17 15.86
N ARG A 180 -15.57 30.67 15.56
CA ARG A 180 -16.81 31.21 16.13
C ARG A 180 -16.87 31.03 17.64
N PHE A 181 -16.44 29.88 18.15
CA PHE A 181 -16.37 29.61 19.58
C PHE A 181 -15.45 30.60 20.30
N PHE A 182 -14.23 30.81 19.81
CA PHE A 182 -13.31 31.79 20.41
C PHE A 182 -13.83 33.22 20.33
N LYS A 183 -14.50 33.61 19.24
CA LYS A 183 -15.16 34.93 19.13
C LYS A 183 -16.26 35.11 20.16
N LEU A 184 -17.07 34.08 20.40
CA LEU A 184 -18.12 34.12 21.42
C LEU A 184 -17.52 34.18 22.83
N GLN A 185 -16.49 33.39 23.11
CA GLN A 185 -15.80 33.43 24.41
C GLN A 185 -15.19 34.81 24.68
N ALA A 186 -14.49 35.40 23.70
CA ALA A 186 -13.93 36.74 23.84
C ALA A 186 -15.02 37.81 24.04
N ALA A 187 -16.17 37.68 23.37
CA ALA A 187 -17.30 38.57 23.56
C ALA A 187 -17.91 38.44 24.97
N ASP A 188 -18.03 37.22 25.49
CA ASP A 188 -18.51 36.96 26.86
C ASP A 188 -17.54 37.51 27.90
N GLU A 189 -16.23 37.32 27.73
CA GLU A 189 -15.21 37.91 28.60
C GLU A 189 -15.29 39.44 28.61
N LEU A 190 -15.42 40.08 27.44
CA LEU A 190 -15.61 41.53 27.33
C LEU A 190 -16.91 42.01 27.99
N MET A 191 -18.00 41.25 27.84
CA MET A 191 -19.28 41.55 28.50
C MET A 191 -19.17 41.43 30.03
N MET A 192 -18.44 40.43 30.53
CA MET A 192 -18.17 40.26 31.96
C MET A 192 -17.28 41.37 32.52
N HIS A 193 -16.27 41.82 31.78
CA HIS A 193 -15.47 42.99 32.14
C HIS A 193 -16.29 44.29 32.12
N LYS A 194 -17.19 44.46 31.16
CA LYS A 194 -18.08 45.64 31.07
C LYS A 194 -19.11 45.69 32.19
N ARG A 195 -19.57 44.54 32.71
CA ARG A 195 -20.44 44.44 33.90
C ARG A 195 -19.70 44.72 35.21
N LYS A 196 -18.39 44.44 35.28
CA LYS A 196 -17.53 44.70 36.45
C LYS A 196 -16.80 46.05 36.39
N SER A 197 -17.07 46.88 35.39
CA SER A 197 -16.44 48.19 35.26
C SER A 197 -16.91 49.12 36.40
N PRO A 198 -15.98 49.69 37.20
CA PRO A 198 -16.33 50.57 38.32
C PRO A 198 -17.06 51.85 37.87
N VAL A 199 -16.91 52.25 36.60
CA VAL A 199 -17.59 53.43 36.03
C VAL A 199 -19.12 53.24 36.03
N ARG A 200 -19.63 52.03 35.78
CA ARG A 200 -21.08 51.75 35.83
C ARG A 200 -21.62 51.52 37.24
N MET A 201 -20.79 51.08 38.18
CA MET A 201 -21.20 51.02 39.59
C MET A 201 -21.35 52.44 40.17
N ILE A 202 -20.54 53.39 39.71
CA ILE A 202 -20.67 54.80 40.09
C ILE A 202 -21.94 55.41 39.46
N GLU A 203 -22.23 55.16 38.18
CA GLU A 203 -23.47 55.64 37.54
C GLU A 203 -24.75 55.08 38.18
N ALA A 204 -24.75 53.81 38.59
CA ALA A 204 -25.88 53.20 39.29
C ALA A 204 -26.09 53.78 40.70
N SER A 205 -25.00 54.05 41.43
CA SER A 205 -25.05 54.69 42.76
C SER A 205 -25.45 56.17 42.68
N ILE A 206 -25.06 56.89 41.62
CA ILE A 206 -25.46 58.29 41.40
C ILE A 206 -26.96 58.38 41.06
N ASN A 207 -27.49 57.47 40.23
CA ASN A 207 -28.91 57.46 39.90
C ASN A 207 -29.81 57.02 41.07
N SER A 208 -29.33 56.18 41.99
CA SER A 208 -30.07 55.82 43.21
C SER A 208 -30.09 56.92 44.29
N ALA A 209 -29.20 57.93 44.19
CA ALA A 209 -29.14 59.05 45.14
C ALA A 209 -30.02 60.25 44.75
N ASN A 210 -30.65 60.22 43.56
CA ASN A 210 -31.41 61.32 42.98
C ASN A 210 -32.93 61.11 42.99
N GLU A 211 -33.46 60.16 43.76
CA GLU A 211 -34.91 60.09 44.02
C GLU A 211 -35.27 61.00 45.22
N PRO A 212 -35.94 62.15 45.02
CA PRO A 212 -36.41 62.96 46.13
C PRO A 212 -37.63 62.30 46.76
N GLU A 213 -37.59 62.15 48.09
CA GLU A 213 -38.75 61.83 48.93
C GLU A 213 -39.88 62.84 48.68
N ALA A 214 -40.83 62.47 47.83
CA ALA A 214 -42.12 63.15 47.74
C ALA A 214 -43.06 62.51 48.78
N GLN A 215 -42.95 62.96 50.04
CA GLN A 215 -44.00 62.83 51.04
C GLN A 215 -44.38 64.24 51.52
N GLY A 216 -45.64 64.59 51.31
CA GLY A 216 -46.26 65.86 51.68
C GLY A 216 -47.57 66.05 50.93
#